data_AF-A0A380CDL1-F1
#
_entry.id   AF-A0A380CDL1-F1
#
_cell.length_a   1.000
_cell.length_b   1.000
_cell.length_c   1.000
_cell.angle_alpha   90.00
_cell.angle_beta   90.00
_cell.angle_gamma   90.00
#
_symmetry.space_group_name_H-M   'P 1'
#
loop_
_entity.id
_entity.type
_entity.pdbx_description
1 polymer ?
#
loop_
_entity_poly.entity_id
_entity_poly.type
_entity_poly.pdbx_seq_one_letter_code
_entity_poly.pdbx_strand_id
1 'polypeptide(L)' 'MYYILTAIAVIFILLIPEFIKFARIKHMKSLGYRYEGDELVRIQENDHKAN' A
#
# COMPACT_ATOMS: atom_id res chain seq x y z
N MET A 1 16.49 31.29 -1.02
CA MET A 1 15.86 30.59 -2.17
C MET A 1 16.30 29.13 -2.28
N TYR A 2 17.60 28.82 -2.34
CA TYR A 2 18.08 27.43 -2.44
C TYR A 2 17.62 26.50 -1.30
N TYR A 3 17.68 26.95 -0.05
CA TYR A 3 17.30 26.15 1.11
C TYR A 3 15.84 25.68 1.12
N ILE A 4 14.93 26.47 0.53
CA ILE A 4 13.50 26.13 0.45
C ILE A 4 13.30 24.98 -0.53
N LEU A 5 13.98 25.01 -1.68
CA LEU A 5 13.98 23.92 -2.66
C LEU A 5 14.59 22.64 -2.07
N THR A 6 15.67 22.75 -1.29
CA THR A 6 16.30 21.60 -0.64
C THR A 6 15.36 20.98 0.40
N ALA A 7 14.67 21.78 1.21
CA ALA A 7 13.70 21.29 2.19
C ALA A 7 12.53 20.54 1.53
N ILE A 8 12.01 21.07 0.42
CA ILE A 8 10.96 20.42 -0.36
C ILE A 8 11.44 19.06 -0.89
N ALA A 9 12.65 19.00 -1.46
CA ALA A 9 13.22 17.75 -1.97
C ALA A 9 13.38 16.68 -0.87
N VAL A 10 13.83 17.08 0.32
CA VAL A 10 13.96 16.17 1.47
C VAL A 10 12.59 15.63 1.91
N ILE A 11 11.57 16.49 1.97
CA ILE A 11 10.19 16.08 2.30
C ILE A 11 9.68 15.06 1.28
N PHE A 12 9.91 15.29 -0.01
CA PHE A 12 9.52 14.33 -1.06
C PHE A 12 10.22 12.98 -0.91
N ILE A 13 11.53 12.96 -0.66
CA ILE A 13 12.28 11.71 -0.46
C ILE A 13 11.76 10.94 0.75
N LEU A 14 11.40 11.63 1.84
CA LEU A 14 10.83 11.03 3.04
C LEU A 14 9.41 10.49 2.82
N LEU A 15 8.64 11.04 1.88
CA LEU A 15 7.28 10.61 1.56
C LEU A 15 7.21 9.38 0.62
N ILE A 16 8.24 9.14 -0.19
CA ILE A 16 8.32 7.99 -1.10
C ILE A 16 8.08 6.63 -0.38
N PRO A 17 8.74 6.30 0.75
CA PRO A 17 8.55 5.00 1.40
C PRO A 17 7.11 4.78 1.92
N GLU A 18 6.45 5.84 2.39
CA GLU A 18 5.03 5.80 2.81
C GLU A 18 4.13 5.46 1.61
N PHE A 19 4.39 6.09 0.47
CA PHE A 19 3.64 5.86 -0.77
C PHE A 19 3.81 4.42 -1.28
N ILE A 20 5.03 3.86 -1.20
CA ILE A 20 5.31 2.47 -1.58
C ILE A 20 4.57 1.49 -0.67
N LYS A 21 4.53 1.72 0.65
CA LYS A 21 3.75 0.88 1.58
C LYS A 21 2.27 0.89 1.23
N PHE A 22 1.71 2.07 0.97
CA PHE A 22 0.29 2.21 0.64
C PHE A 22 -0.03 1.55 -0.71
N ALA A 23 0.81 1.76 -1.72
CA ALA A 23 0.69 1.12 -3.02
C ALA A 23 0.78 -0.41 -2.91
N ARG A 24 1.69 -0.94 -2.08
CA ARG A 24 1.81 -2.38 -1.81
C ARG A 24 0.55 -2.94 -1.16
N ILE A 25 0.03 -2.31 -0.12
CA ILE A 25 -1.21 -2.75 0.56
C ILE A 25 -2.39 -2.73 -0.42
N LYS A 26 -2.54 -1.63 -1.18
CA LYS A 26 -3.60 -1.49 -2.20
C LYS A 26 -3.46 -2.54 -3.30
N HIS A 27 -2.24 -2.82 -3.76
CA HIS A 27 -1.96 -3.85 -4.76
C HIS A 27 -2.29 -5.25 -4.25
N MET A 28 -1.92 -5.58 -3.01
CA MET A 28 -2.26 -6.88 -2.40
C MET A 28 -3.77 -7.04 -2.25
N LYS A 29 -4.48 -5.99 -1.83
CA LYS A 29 -5.96 -5.98 -1.82
C LYS A 29 -6.55 -6.17 -3.22
N SER A 30 -5.99 -5.52 -4.23
CA SER A 30 -6.41 -5.66 -5.63
C SER A 30 -6.15 -7.05 -6.21
N LEU A 31 -5.13 -7.74 -5.73
CA LEU A 31 -4.85 -9.14 -6.09
C LEU A 31 -5.79 -10.14 -5.38
N GLY A 32 -6.74 -9.64 -4.59
CA GLY A 32 -7.62 -10.48 -3.78
C GLY A 32 -6.86 -11.13 -2.63
N TYR A 33 -5.87 -10.46 -2.05
CA TYR A 33 -5.21 -10.91 -0.82
C TYR A 33 -5.39 -9.91 0.31
N ARG A 34 -5.54 -10.41 1.53
CA ARG A 34 -5.61 -9.61 2.76
C ARG A 34 -4.62 -10.17 3.77
N TYR A 35 -4.07 -9.30 4.60
CA TYR A 35 -3.40 -9.74 5.82
C TYR A 35 -4.45 -9.94 6.91
N GLU A 36 -4.50 -11.14 7.50
CA GLU A 36 -5.17 -11.42 8.78
C GLU A 36 -4.08 -11.66 9.83
N GLY A 37 -3.80 -10.64 10.65
CA GLY A 37 -2.64 -10.68 11.54
C GLY A 37 -1.33 -10.76 10.75
N ASP A 38 -0.57 -11.83 10.95
CA ASP A 38 0.68 -12.13 10.24
C ASP A 38 0.50 -13.02 8.99
N GLU A 39 -0.70 -13.55 8.75
CA GLU A 39 -0.97 -14.47 7.63
C GLU A 39 -1.58 -13.76 6.41
N LEU A 40 -1.15 -14.20 5.23
CA LEU A 40 -1.52 -13.63 3.93
C LEU A 40 -2.60 -14.52 3.28
N VAL A 41 -3.87 -14.16 3.48
CA VAL A 41 -5.02 -14.94 3.02
C VAL A 41 -5.52 -14.42 1.67
N ARG A 42 -5.88 -15.32 0.75
CA ARG A 42 -6.57 -14.95 -0.50
C ARG A 42 -8.05 -14.75 -0.20
N ILE A 43 -8.56 -13.55 -0.44
CA ILE A 43 -10.00 -13.25 -0.53
C ILE A 43 -10.52 -14.05 -1.72
N GLN A 44 -10.97 -15.29 -1.47
CA GLN A 44 -11.71 -16.03 -2.47
C GLN A 44 -13.04 -15.33 -2.68
N GLU A 45 -13.22 -14.79 -3.87
CA GLU A 45 -14.48 -14.29 -4.42
C GLU A 45 -15.45 -15.47 -4.70
N ASN A 46 -15.67 -16.34 -3.70
CA ASN A 46 -16.55 -17.51 -3.78
C ASN A 46 -17.75 -17.45 -2.84
N ASP A 47 -17.99 -16.32 -2.14
CA ASP A 47 -19.23 -16.07 -1.40
C ASP A 47 -20.44 -15.73 -2.30
N HIS A 48 -20.44 -16.20 -3.56
CA HIS A 48 -21.59 -16.12 -4.47
C HIS A 48 -21.98 -17.46 -5.10
N LYS A 49 -21.44 -18.60 -4.62
CA LYS A 49 -21.84 -19.95 -5.08
C LYS A 49 -22.10 -20.97 -3.97
N ALA A 50 -22.53 -20.54 -2.79
CA ALA A 50 -23.08 -21.45 -1.79
C ALA A 50 -24.07 -20.73 -0.85
N ASN A 51 -25.25 -20.39 -1.37
CA ASN A 51 -26.59 -20.78 -0.88
C ASN A 51 -27.66 -19.91 -1.56
#